data_AF-A0A3F2RSJ3-F1
#
_entry.id   AF-A0A3F2RSJ3-F1
#
_cell.length_a   1.000
_cell.length_b   1.000
_cell.length_c   1.000
_cell.angle_alpha   90.00
_cell.angle_beta   90.00
_cell.angle_gamma   90.00
#
_symmetry.space_group_name_H-M   'P 1'
#
loop_
_entity.id
_entity.type
_entity.pdbx_description
1 polymer ?
#
loop_
_entity_poly.entity_id
_entity_poly.type
_entity_poly.pdbx_seq_one_letter_code
_entity_poly.pdbx_strand_id
1 'polypeptide(L)'
;MASSFDDLAFTGPPTTDNAAVAELFCRDCNEVAQTSTADGKRCLVCGCELERRQQTTTGQNAAGVRLGSAASVQELQAMVMRLLTQIGGDWNGGDNGARRPASDEAVENLGSFAADQASTIEVAVVVRGIKGEVIAAPGNFGPCESLKEHNVIVADPFDGAKPFQNASEMSGKIVVMTRGGCTFARKVLRAQAAGAAGVIIIQTVDVWPYTMTDSTGESKDVTIPAFMMSSKHGKGFVEYLHDKSKEPVTADIVVRKDARECVICQVEMSIGMKVTRMPCQHMFHTACLHEWLQIGNSCPICRVEIPAKRSAHNSSATSQNAQQRGDFSWGEWFS
;
A
#
# COMPACT_ATOMS: atom_id res chain seq x y z
N MET A 1 -5.11 38.32 23.61
CA MET A 1 -5.88 39.04 22.58
C MET A 1 -5.51 38.41 21.25
N ALA A 2 -6.20 37.34 20.87
CA ALA A 2 -7.37 37.32 19.96
C ALA A 2 -6.89 37.37 18.49
N SER A 3 -6.70 36.22 17.82
CA SER A 3 -7.68 35.42 17.06
C SER A 3 -8.15 36.12 15.77
N SER A 4 -7.78 35.58 14.61
CA SER A 4 -8.38 35.90 13.30
C SER A 4 -9.23 34.71 12.85
N PHE A 5 -10.38 34.57 13.51
CA PHE A 5 -11.56 33.89 13.01
C PHE A 5 -12.58 35.01 12.87
N ASP A 6 -12.84 35.49 11.66
CA ASP A 6 -13.97 36.35 11.30
C ASP A 6 -14.00 36.48 9.77
N ASP A 7 -14.47 35.43 9.11
CA ASP A 7 -15.12 35.57 7.81
C ASP A 7 -16.34 34.63 7.83
N LEU A 8 -17.26 34.95 8.75
CA LEU A 8 -18.62 34.44 8.73
C LEU A 8 -19.61 35.63 8.72
N ALA A 9 -20.44 35.58 7.69
CA ALA A 9 -21.80 36.12 7.57
C ALA A 9 -22.00 37.55 7.07
N PHE A 10 -22.59 37.64 5.87
CA PHE A 10 -23.80 38.43 5.69
C PHE A 10 -24.87 37.58 5.01
N THR A 11 -26.03 37.45 5.68
CA THR A 11 -27.28 36.96 5.09
C THR A 11 -28.04 38.15 4.49
N GLY A 12 -28.69 37.93 3.34
CA GLY A 12 -29.62 38.85 2.69
C GLY A 12 -30.36 38.16 1.52
N PRO A 13 -31.63 38.53 1.22
CA PRO A 13 -32.70 37.64 0.75
C PRO A 13 -32.72 37.37 -0.78
N PRO A 14 -33.57 36.45 -1.29
CA PRO A 14 -33.41 35.88 -2.61
C PRO A 14 -33.91 36.84 -3.69
N THR A 15 -33.10 37.06 -4.71
CA THR A 15 -33.59 37.61 -5.98
C THR A 15 -34.07 36.44 -6.83
N THR A 16 -35.37 36.46 -7.08
CA THR A 16 -36.08 35.59 -7.99
C THR A 16 -35.54 35.81 -9.40
N ASP A 17 -34.87 34.80 -9.96
CA ASP A 17 -34.89 34.58 -11.40
C ASP A 17 -34.92 33.08 -11.67
N ASN A 18 -36.12 32.61 -12.04
CA ASN A 18 -36.39 31.29 -12.55
C ASN A 18 -35.75 31.15 -13.94
N ALA A 19 -34.46 30.83 -13.97
CA ALA A 19 -33.84 30.18 -15.10
C ALA A 19 -33.40 28.80 -14.62
N ALA A 20 -34.04 27.74 -15.13
CA ALA A 20 -33.67 26.37 -14.84
C ALA A 20 -32.22 26.12 -15.33
N VAL A 21 -31.24 26.29 -14.45
CA VAL A 21 -29.87 25.89 -14.68
C VAL A 21 -29.88 24.37 -14.70
N ALA A 22 -29.80 23.80 -15.89
CA ALA A 22 -29.78 22.36 -16.03
C ALA A 22 -28.46 21.83 -15.45
N GLU A 23 -28.51 21.28 -14.24
CA GLU A 23 -27.35 20.70 -13.57
C GLU A 23 -26.75 19.59 -14.45
N LEU A 24 -25.48 19.78 -14.81
CA LEU A 24 -24.66 18.80 -15.49
C LEU A 24 -24.11 17.81 -14.45
N PHE A 25 -24.20 16.52 -14.74
CA PHE A 25 -23.88 15.44 -13.81
C PHE A 25 -22.87 14.48 -14.42
N CYS A 26 -21.87 14.07 -13.62
CA CYS A 26 -20.90 13.05 -14.01
C CYS A 26 -21.27 11.71 -13.38
N ARG A 27 -21.59 10.71 -14.21
CA ARG A 27 -22.04 9.40 -13.75
C ARG A 27 -20.93 8.54 -13.12
N ASP A 28 -19.69 8.75 -13.55
CA ASP A 28 -18.54 7.97 -13.09
C ASP A 28 -18.03 8.42 -11.71
N CYS A 29 -18.11 9.72 -11.42
CA CYS A 29 -17.72 10.27 -10.12
C CYS A 29 -18.91 10.50 -9.18
N ASN A 30 -20.14 10.36 -9.68
CA ASN A 30 -21.39 10.58 -8.95
C ASN A 30 -21.46 11.97 -8.26
N GLU A 31 -20.86 12.98 -8.88
CA GLU A 31 -20.86 14.37 -8.41
C GLU A 31 -21.65 15.29 -9.37
N VAL A 32 -22.33 16.27 -8.78
CA VAL A 32 -22.96 17.37 -9.52
C VAL A 32 -21.86 18.36 -9.89
N ALA A 33 -21.65 18.60 -11.19
CA ALA A 33 -20.57 19.45 -11.65
C ALA A 33 -20.89 20.92 -11.33
N GLN A 34 -20.48 21.39 -10.15
CA GLN A 34 -20.60 22.81 -9.78
C GLN A 34 -19.60 23.69 -10.55
N THR A 35 -18.54 23.09 -11.12
CA THR A 35 -17.55 23.76 -11.97
C THR A 35 -17.05 22.82 -13.06
N SER A 36 -17.16 23.23 -14.33
CA SER A 36 -16.73 22.48 -15.52
C SER A 36 -15.42 23.05 -16.12
N THR A 37 -14.78 22.31 -17.03
CA THR A 37 -13.72 22.86 -17.90
C THR A 37 -14.24 24.05 -18.72
N ALA A 38 -13.36 24.87 -19.31
CA ALA A 38 -13.73 26.11 -20.02
C ALA A 38 -14.75 25.91 -21.17
N ASP A 39 -14.82 24.70 -21.73
CA ASP A 39 -15.73 24.24 -22.77
C ASP A 39 -17.06 23.65 -22.23
N GLY A 40 -17.21 23.52 -20.90
CA GLY A 40 -18.48 23.22 -20.25
C GLY A 40 -18.98 21.78 -20.35
N LYS A 41 -18.19 20.86 -20.93
CA LYS A 41 -18.66 19.53 -21.35
C LYS A 41 -17.98 18.36 -20.67
N ARG A 42 -16.89 18.57 -19.92
CA ARG A 42 -16.10 17.49 -19.31
C ARG A 42 -15.92 17.68 -17.81
N CYS A 43 -15.93 16.58 -17.09
CA CYS A 43 -15.66 16.51 -15.66
C CYS A 43 -14.19 16.84 -15.40
N LEU A 44 -13.92 17.77 -14.47
CA LEU A 44 -12.55 18.15 -14.10
C LEU A 44 -11.81 17.07 -13.30
N VAL A 45 -12.54 16.15 -12.67
CA VAL A 45 -11.97 15.09 -11.82
C VAL A 45 -11.51 13.90 -12.66
N CYS A 46 -12.31 13.46 -13.64
CA CYS A 46 -12.03 12.26 -14.43
C CYS A 46 -11.88 12.48 -15.94
N GLY A 47 -12.26 13.65 -16.47
CA GLY A 47 -12.18 13.97 -17.90
C GLY A 47 -13.32 13.45 -18.79
N CYS A 48 -14.27 12.68 -18.22
CA CYS A 48 -15.44 12.15 -18.93
C CYS A 48 -16.47 13.24 -19.28
N GLU A 49 -17.31 12.98 -20.27
CA GLU A 49 -18.33 13.93 -20.76
C GLU A 49 -19.52 14.02 -19.79
N LEU A 50 -20.04 15.24 -19.57
CA LEU A 50 -21.10 15.52 -18.60
C LEU A 50 -22.49 15.40 -19.25
N GLU A 51 -23.46 14.80 -18.54
CA GLU A 51 -24.83 14.62 -19.01
C GLU A 51 -25.81 15.58 -18.31
N ARG A 52 -26.90 15.97 -18.99
CA ARG A 52 -27.90 16.91 -18.47
C ARG A 52 -29.07 16.17 -17.83
N ARG A 53 -29.34 16.40 -16.54
CA ARG A 53 -30.46 15.75 -15.84
C ARG A 53 -31.79 16.45 -16.18
N GLN A 54 -32.70 15.78 -16.89
CA GLN A 54 -34.06 16.31 -17.11
C GLN A 54 -34.90 16.12 -15.85
N GLN A 55 -35.39 17.22 -15.26
CA GLN A 55 -36.42 17.19 -14.21
C GLN A 55 -37.78 16.95 -14.85
N THR A 56 -38.39 15.80 -14.65
CA THR A 56 -39.79 15.55 -15.00
C THR A 56 -40.70 16.23 -13.97
N THR A 57 -41.30 17.36 -14.34
CA THR A 57 -42.43 17.96 -13.63
C THR A 57 -43.70 17.73 -14.41
N THR A 58 -44.69 17.06 -13.80
CA THR A 58 -46.13 17.40 -13.78
C THR A 58 -46.95 16.21 -13.26
N GLY A 59 -47.83 16.51 -12.32
CA GLY A 59 -48.75 15.56 -11.71
C GLY A 59 -50.05 15.36 -12.48
N GLN A 60 -50.92 14.57 -11.83
CA GLN A 60 -52.29 14.21 -12.17
C GLN A 60 -52.46 12.97 -13.06
N ASN A 61 -52.35 11.80 -12.43
CA ASN A 61 -53.45 10.84 -12.44
C ASN A 61 -53.60 10.29 -11.02
N ALA A 62 -54.71 10.65 -10.39
CA ALA A 62 -55.13 10.13 -9.11
C ALA A 62 -55.55 8.66 -9.27
N ALA A 63 -54.61 7.75 -9.03
CA ALA A 63 -54.90 6.44 -8.49
C ALA A 63 -54.03 6.31 -7.24
N GLY A 64 -54.65 6.45 -6.07
CA GLY A 64 -53.95 6.39 -4.79
C GLY A 64 -53.16 5.09 -4.68
N VAL A 65 -51.83 5.21 -4.60
CA VAL A 65 -50.99 4.11 -4.13
C VAL A 65 -51.27 3.99 -2.64
N ARG A 66 -52.17 3.06 -2.32
CA ARG A 66 -52.32 2.53 -0.99
C ARG A 66 -50.93 2.08 -0.51
N LEU A 67 -50.54 2.49 0.69
CA LEU A 67 -49.54 1.76 1.47
C LEU A 67 -50.02 0.32 1.56
N GLY A 68 -49.44 -0.54 0.73
CA GLY A 68 -49.87 -1.90 0.49
C GLY A 68 -48.69 -2.85 0.54
N SER A 69 -48.66 -3.62 1.63
CA SER A 69 -47.97 -4.90 1.84
C SER A 69 -46.44 -4.95 1.71
N ALA A 70 -45.85 -5.77 2.57
CA ALA A 70 -44.47 -6.21 2.49
C ALA A 70 -44.08 -6.54 1.05
N ALA A 71 -42.97 -5.95 0.57
CA ALA A 71 -42.39 -6.31 -0.71
C ALA A 71 -42.31 -7.84 -0.77
N SER A 72 -42.86 -8.42 -1.83
CA SER A 72 -42.79 -9.87 -2.00
C SER A 72 -41.33 -10.29 -2.06
N VAL A 73 -41.01 -11.49 -1.58
CA VAL A 73 -39.65 -12.05 -1.65
C VAL A 73 -39.11 -11.98 -3.09
N GLN A 74 -39.99 -12.07 -4.08
CA GLN A 74 -39.68 -11.98 -5.51
C GLN A 74 -39.25 -10.57 -5.96
N GLU A 75 -39.83 -9.50 -5.42
CA GLU A 75 -39.43 -8.12 -5.74
C GLU A 75 -38.10 -7.75 -5.09
N LEU A 76 -37.88 -8.18 -3.85
CA LEU A 76 -36.57 -8.06 -3.18
C LEU A 76 -35.50 -8.85 -3.93
N GLN A 77 -35.82 -10.08 -4.36
CA GLN A 77 -34.93 -10.91 -5.16
C GLN A 77 -34.59 -10.26 -6.51
N ALA A 78 -35.57 -9.66 -7.19
CA ALA A 78 -35.33 -8.93 -8.44
C ALA A 78 -34.45 -7.69 -8.24
N MET A 79 -34.61 -6.97 -7.13
CA MET A 79 -33.82 -5.79 -6.80
C MET A 79 -32.38 -6.16 -6.43
N VAL A 80 -32.19 -7.23 -5.66
CA VAL A 80 -30.87 -7.79 -5.32
C VAL A 80 -30.15 -8.28 -6.58
N MET A 81 -30.83 -8.99 -7.48
CA MET A 81 -30.22 -9.46 -8.73
C MET A 81 -29.82 -8.31 -9.66
N ARG A 82 -30.55 -7.19 -9.66
CA ARG A 82 -30.16 -5.96 -10.39
C ARG A 82 -28.95 -5.26 -9.76
N LEU A 83 -28.86 -5.23 -8.44
CA LEU A 83 -27.69 -4.70 -7.74
C LEU A 83 -26.45 -5.57 -8.02
N LEU A 84 -26.60 -6.89 -8.00
CA LEU A 84 -25.52 -7.84 -8.26
C LEU A 84 -24.97 -7.77 -9.69
N THR A 85 -25.82 -7.50 -10.69
CA THR A 85 -25.37 -7.28 -12.07
C THR A 85 -24.64 -5.95 -12.25
N GLN A 86 -25.01 -4.91 -11.49
CA GLN A 86 -24.35 -3.60 -11.52
C GLN A 86 -22.96 -3.60 -10.85
N ILE A 87 -22.70 -4.55 -9.95
CA ILE A 87 -21.39 -4.79 -9.32
C ILE A 87 -20.49 -5.70 -10.20
N GLY A 88 -20.95 -6.04 -11.42
CA GLY A 88 -20.17 -6.78 -12.41
C GLY A 88 -20.17 -8.30 -12.25
N GLY A 89 -21.16 -8.87 -11.55
CA GLY A 89 -21.39 -10.32 -11.55
C GLY A 89 -22.51 -10.68 -12.51
N ASP A 90 -22.21 -11.38 -13.59
CA ASP A 90 -23.23 -12.06 -14.40
C ASP A 90 -23.50 -13.43 -13.75
N TRP A 91 -24.59 -13.53 -12.97
CA TRP A 91 -24.93 -14.74 -12.21
C TRP A 91 -25.77 -15.73 -13.03
N ASN A 92 -26.06 -15.41 -14.29
CA ASN A 92 -26.96 -16.19 -15.13
C ASN A 92 -26.18 -17.05 -16.13
N GLY A 93 -25.39 -18.00 -15.63
CA GLY A 93 -24.93 -19.20 -16.36
C GLY A 93 -24.19 -19.03 -17.70
N GLY A 94 -23.82 -17.81 -18.10
CA GLY A 94 -23.02 -17.51 -19.27
C GLY A 94 -21.57 -17.28 -18.86
N ASP A 95 -20.65 -18.07 -19.41
CA ASP A 95 -19.22 -18.19 -19.05
C ASP A 95 -18.34 -16.94 -19.33
N ASN A 96 -18.94 -15.74 -19.39
CA ASN A 96 -18.29 -14.48 -19.78
C ASN A 96 -18.03 -13.52 -18.61
N GLY A 97 -17.72 -14.05 -17.41
CA GLY A 97 -17.38 -13.18 -16.27
C GLY A 97 -17.48 -13.79 -14.88
N ALA A 98 -17.81 -15.07 -14.75
CA ALA A 98 -17.78 -15.74 -13.44
C ALA A 98 -16.36 -15.67 -12.86
N ARG A 99 -16.22 -15.18 -11.62
CA ARG A 99 -14.98 -15.33 -10.85
C ARG A 99 -14.68 -16.83 -10.81
N ARG A 100 -13.64 -17.23 -11.53
CA ARG A 100 -13.22 -18.63 -11.55
C ARG A 100 -12.29 -18.85 -10.37
N PRO A 101 -12.44 -19.94 -9.62
CA PRO A 101 -11.49 -20.30 -8.58
C PRO A 101 -10.08 -20.39 -9.16
N ALA A 102 -9.07 -20.06 -8.36
CA ALA A 102 -7.69 -20.34 -8.71
C ALA A 102 -7.47 -21.85 -8.93
N SER A 103 -6.51 -22.22 -9.78
CA SER A 103 -6.10 -23.63 -9.87
C SER A 103 -5.37 -24.05 -8.60
N ASP A 104 -5.54 -25.32 -8.20
CA ASP A 104 -4.91 -25.86 -6.99
C ASP A 104 -3.38 -25.72 -7.06
N GLU A 105 -2.79 -25.97 -8.24
CA GLU A 105 -1.36 -25.75 -8.54
C GLU A 105 -0.92 -24.29 -8.37
N ALA A 106 -1.73 -23.32 -8.83
CA ALA A 106 -1.40 -21.91 -8.67
C ALA A 106 -1.41 -21.49 -7.19
N VAL A 107 -2.36 -22.00 -6.41
CA VAL A 107 -2.43 -21.73 -4.96
C VAL A 107 -1.23 -22.34 -4.24
N GLU A 108 -0.84 -23.57 -4.59
CA GLU A 108 0.35 -24.23 -4.03
C GLU A 108 1.63 -23.45 -4.34
N ASN A 109 1.76 -22.94 -5.57
CA ASN A 109 2.93 -22.19 -6.03
C ASN A 109 3.11 -20.82 -5.33
N LEU A 110 2.05 -20.24 -4.74
CA LEU A 110 2.20 -19.04 -3.90
C LEU A 110 3.04 -19.32 -2.64
N GLY A 111 3.02 -20.57 -2.17
CA GLY A 111 3.65 -20.97 -0.93
C GLY A 111 3.05 -20.29 0.30
N SER A 112 3.70 -20.50 1.44
CA SER A 112 3.41 -19.78 2.67
C SER A 112 4.67 -19.72 3.51
N PHE A 113 4.81 -18.67 4.29
CA PHE A 113 5.93 -18.51 5.20
C PHE A 113 5.45 -17.99 6.55
N ALA A 114 6.26 -18.21 7.59
CA ALA A 114 6.02 -17.58 8.88
C ALA A 114 6.36 -16.09 8.76
N ALA A 115 5.43 -15.22 9.12
CA ALA A 115 5.64 -13.79 9.08
C ALA A 115 6.82 -13.42 9.98
N ASP A 116 7.78 -12.68 9.45
CA ASP A 116 8.97 -12.23 10.15
C ASP A 116 8.86 -10.74 10.47
N GLN A 117 9.93 -10.17 11.06
CA GLN A 117 10.02 -8.75 11.36
C GLN A 117 9.76 -7.89 10.11
N ALA A 118 10.41 -8.20 9.00
CA ALA A 118 10.24 -7.46 7.76
C ALA A 118 8.83 -7.52 7.15
N SER A 119 8.09 -8.57 7.48
CA SER A 119 6.76 -8.81 6.96
C SER A 119 5.67 -8.11 7.75
N THR A 120 5.97 -7.70 8.99
CA THR A 120 4.96 -7.28 9.97
C THR A 120 5.27 -5.93 10.61
N ILE A 121 6.52 -5.48 10.52
CA ILE A 121 6.98 -4.25 11.16
C ILE A 121 7.11 -3.14 10.13
N GLU A 122 6.61 -1.96 10.51
CA GLU A 122 6.92 -0.71 9.84
C GLU A 122 7.93 0.09 10.67
N VAL A 123 8.93 0.65 10.00
CA VAL A 123 9.95 1.48 10.63
C VAL A 123 9.89 2.87 10.03
N ALA A 124 9.71 3.87 10.90
CA ALA A 124 9.75 5.28 10.54
C ALA A 124 10.97 5.94 11.17
N VAL A 125 11.73 6.68 10.36
CA VAL A 125 12.83 7.53 10.81
C VAL A 125 12.34 8.98 10.81
N VAL A 126 12.34 9.60 11.97
CA VAL A 126 11.92 11.00 12.18
C VAL A 126 13.14 11.80 12.59
N VAL A 127 13.54 12.76 11.76
CA VAL A 127 14.73 13.58 11.99
C VAL A 127 14.31 14.96 12.44
N ARG A 128 14.87 15.46 13.56
CA ARG A 128 14.56 16.81 14.03
C ARG A 128 14.96 17.85 12.99
N GLY A 129 14.00 18.70 12.62
CA GLY A 129 14.16 19.73 11.59
C GLY A 129 13.76 19.31 10.18
N ILE A 130 13.50 18.02 9.93
CA ILE A 130 12.91 17.53 8.67
C ILE A 130 11.42 17.28 8.91
N LYS A 131 10.55 17.78 8.02
CA LYS A 131 9.11 17.52 8.10
C LYS A 131 8.78 16.12 7.60
N GLY A 132 7.97 15.40 8.37
CA GLY A 132 7.49 14.06 8.02
C GLY A 132 8.39 12.94 8.54
N GLU A 133 8.09 11.72 8.10
CA GLU A 133 8.84 10.51 8.42
C GLU A 133 9.34 9.82 7.16
N VAL A 134 10.51 9.19 7.26
CA VAL A 134 11.08 8.38 6.21
C VAL A 134 10.90 6.90 6.55
N ILE A 135 10.29 6.15 5.65
CA ILE A 135 10.13 4.70 5.83
C ILE A 135 11.47 3.99 5.62
N ALA A 136 11.77 3.06 6.52
CA ALA A 136 12.93 2.17 6.47
C ALA A 136 12.49 0.71 6.56
N ALA A 137 13.32 -0.21 6.08
CA ALA A 137 13.13 -1.65 6.21
C ALA A 137 14.01 -2.19 7.36
N PRO A 138 13.48 -3.02 8.28
CA PRO A 138 14.32 -3.65 9.30
C PRO A 138 15.21 -4.74 8.68
N GLY A 139 16.38 -5.00 9.29
CA GLY A 139 17.14 -6.22 9.03
C GLY A 139 16.43 -7.45 9.60
N ASN A 140 16.71 -8.64 9.05
CA ASN A 140 16.28 -9.92 9.64
C ASN A 140 17.28 -10.43 10.70
N PHE A 141 18.07 -9.53 11.27
CA PHE A 141 19.08 -9.81 12.26
C PHE A 141 19.21 -8.62 13.20
N GLY A 142 19.75 -8.87 14.39
CA GLY A 142 19.72 -7.90 15.48
C GLY A 142 18.30 -7.66 16.02
N PRO A 143 18.17 -6.84 17.07
CA PRO A 143 16.87 -6.43 17.56
C PRO A 143 16.17 -5.47 16.58
N CYS A 144 14.84 -5.48 16.60
CA CYS A 144 14.03 -4.49 15.92
C CYS A 144 13.30 -3.64 16.97
N GLU A 145 13.99 -2.61 17.46
CA GLU A 145 13.56 -1.77 18.59
C GLU A 145 13.59 -0.29 18.23
N SER A 146 12.71 0.47 18.87
CA SER A 146 12.66 1.92 18.69
C SER A 146 13.84 2.59 19.38
N LEU A 147 14.42 3.60 18.73
CA LEU A 147 15.46 4.46 19.30
C LEU A 147 14.89 5.87 19.43
N LYS A 148 14.98 6.49 20.61
CA LYS A 148 14.45 7.84 20.84
C LYS A 148 15.56 8.81 21.18
N GLU A 149 15.52 9.98 20.56
CA GLU A 149 16.38 11.12 20.84
C GLU A 149 17.89 10.85 20.69
N HIS A 150 18.28 10.00 19.74
CA HIS A 150 19.68 9.71 19.48
C HIS A 150 20.28 10.69 18.48
N ASN A 151 21.51 11.13 18.74
CA ASN A 151 22.30 11.87 17.76
C ASN A 151 22.69 10.96 16.59
N VAL A 152 22.77 11.55 15.41
CA VAL A 152 23.10 10.86 14.17
C VAL A 152 24.53 11.21 13.74
N ILE A 153 25.28 10.23 13.26
CA ILE A 153 26.63 10.44 12.72
C ILE A 153 26.80 9.69 11.40
N VAL A 154 27.41 10.35 10.42
CA VAL A 154 27.82 9.70 9.17
C VAL A 154 29.12 8.93 9.42
N ALA A 155 29.15 7.67 9.02
CA ALA A 155 30.36 6.85 9.12
C ALA A 155 31.49 7.38 8.23
N ASP A 156 32.73 7.25 8.69
CA ASP A 156 33.93 7.44 7.87
C ASP A 156 34.86 6.23 8.02
N PRO A 157 35.11 5.41 6.98
CA PRO A 157 34.58 5.57 5.63
C PRO A 157 33.07 5.31 5.58
N PHE A 158 32.40 6.00 4.65
CA PHE A 158 30.94 5.99 4.55
C PHE A 158 30.34 4.62 4.23
N ASP A 159 31.08 3.73 3.57
CA ASP A 159 30.63 2.36 3.37
C ASP A 159 30.75 1.50 4.62
N GLY A 160 31.53 1.91 5.63
CA GLY A 160 31.83 1.09 6.79
C GLY A 160 32.40 -0.29 6.45
N ALA A 161 33.14 -0.42 5.34
CA ALA A 161 33.84 -1.65 4.95
C ALA A 161 35.18 -1.82 5.67
N LYS A 162 35.82 -0.72 6.08
CA LYS A 162 37.07 -0.65 6.85
C LYS A 162 36.81 -0.11 8.27
N PRO A 163 37.79 -0.19 9.21
CA PRO A 163 37.68 0.46 10.51
C PRO A 163 37.31 1.94 10.39
N PHE A 164 36.44 2.41 11.29
CA PHE A 164 35.96 3.79 11.25
C PHE A 164 37.03 4.77 11.78
N GLN A 165 37.30 5.82 11.03
CA GLN A 165 38.18 6.93 11.42
C GLN A 165 37.57 7.74 12.57
N ASN A 166 36.24 7.89 12.56
CA ASN A 166 35.47 8.62 13.58
C ASN A 166 34.81 7.69 14.63
N ALA A 167 35.40 6.50 14.87
CA ALA A 167 34.85 5.52 15.82
C ALA A 167 34.64 6.09 17.24
N SER A 168 35.54 6.96 17.72
CA SER A 168 35.45 7.58 19.04
C SER A 168 34.22 8.46 19.24
N GLU A 169 33.57 8.90 18.15
CA GLU A 169 32.41 9.77 18.19
C GLU A 169 31.08 9.02 18.02
N MET A 170 31.11 7.69 17.82
CA MET A 170 29.91 6.89 17.51
C MET A 170 29.15 6.40 18.74
N SER A 171 29.77 6.45 19.92
CA SER A 171 29.18 5.94 21.16
C SER A 171 27.80 6.56 21.43
N GLY A 172 26.77 5.72 21.54
CA GLY A 172 25.39 6.12 21.79
C GLY A 172 24.68 6.79 20.60
N LYS A 173 25.29 6.84 19.40
CA LYS A 173 24.71 7.49 18.22
C LYS A 173 24.10 6.49 17.24
N ILE A 174 23.19 6.98 16.40
CA ILE A 174 22.74 6.27 15.20
C ILE A 174 23.78 6.50 14.10
N VAL A 175 24.40 5.43 13.62
CA VAL A 175 25.42 5.51 12.57
C VAL A 175 24.77 5.34 11.20
N VAL A 176 25.02 6.28 10.30
CA VAL A 176 24.55 6.26 8.92
C VAL A 176 25.69 5.87 7.99
N MET A 177 25.47 4.88 7.14
CA MET A 177 26.46 4.36 6.20
C MET A 177 25.80 3.87 4.91
N THR A 178 26.55 3.64 3.85
CA THR A 178 26.01 3.13 2.58
C THR A 178 26.18 1.61 2.43
N ARG A 179 25.33 1.02 1.58
CA ARG A 179 25.47 -0.37 1.13
C ARG A 179 26.72 -0.54 0.27
N GLY A 180 27.33 -1.73 0.35
CA GLY A 180 28.44 -2.16 -0.53
C GLY A 180 29.73 -2.40 0.24
N GLY A 181 30.76 -2.97 -0.38
CA GLY A 181 32.09 -3.16 0.23
C GLY A 181 32.23 -4.31 1.25
N CYS A 182 31.20 -4.65 2.03
CA CYS A 182 31.15 -5.86 2.87
C CYS A 182 29.70 -6.26 3.23
N THR A 183 29.53 -7.37 3.96
CA THR A 183 28.21 -7.88 4.42
C THR A 183 27.53 -6.91 5.39
N PHE A 184 26.19 -6.90 5.43
CA PHE A 184 25.43 -6.03 6.34
C PHE A 184 25.74 -6.32 7.81
N ALA A 185 25.78 -7.60 8.20
CA ALA A 185 26.13 -8.02 9.55
C ALA A 185 27.50 -7.47 9.96
N ARG A 186 28.52 -7.58 9.09
CA ARG A 186 29.87 -7.08 9.38
C ARG A 186 29.91 -5.56 9.60
N LYS A 187 29.14 -4.79 8.83
CA LYS A 187 29.00 -3.34 9.01
C LYS A 187 28.45 -3.00 10.39
N VAL A 188 27.36 -3.67 10.75
CA VAL A 188 26.63 -3.43 11.99
C VAL A 188 27.49 -3.84 13.19
N LEU A 189 28.16 -5.00 13.14
CA LEU A 189 29.12 -5.41 14.16
C LEU A 189 30.26 -4.42 14.35
N ARG A 190 30.74 -3.80 13.28
CA ARG A 190 31.79 -2.78 13.38
C ARG A 190 31.27 -1.50 14.05
N ALA A 191 30.04 -1.07 13.74
CA ALA A 191 29.43 0.09 14.38
C ALA A 191 29.13 -0.19 15.86
N GLN A 192 28.65 -1.40 16.16
CA GLN A 192 28.46 -1.90 17.52
C GLN A 192 29.77 -1.89 18.33
N ALA A 193 30.88 -2.33 17.73
CA ALA A 193 32.20 -2.26 18.37
C ALA A 193 32.66 -0.81 18.65
N ALA A 194 32.16 0.16 17.90
CA ALA A 194 32.37 1.60 18.14
C ALA A 194 31.35 2.21 19.12
N GLY A 195 30.46 1.40 19.70
CA GLY A 195 29.46 1.82 20.68
C GLY A 195 28.19 2.43 20.09
N ALA A 196 27.93 2.24 18.79
CA ALA A 196 26.71 2.74 18.15
C ALA A 196 25.44 2.20 18.85
N ALA A 197 24.42 3.05 18.95
CA ALA A 197 23.11 2.64 19.46
C ALA A 197 22.25 1.94 18.41
N GLY A 198 22.51 2.20 17.13
CA GLY A 198 21.83 1.59 15.99
C GLY A 198 22.43 2.05 14.66
N VAL A 199 22.00 1.42 13.57
CA VAL A 199 22.56 1.66 12.23
C VAL A 199 21.46 1.91 11.21
N ILE A 200 21.66 2.92 10.36
CA ILE A 200 20.90 3.14 9.13
C ILE A 200 21.83 2.91 7.94
N ILE A 201 21.50 1.92 7.10
CA ILE A 201 22.21 1.60 5.86
C ILE A 201 21.43 2.20 4.68
N ILE A 202 22.07 3.09 3.94
CA ILE A 202 21.50 3.72 2.75
C ILE A 202 21.69 2.80 1.55
N GLN A 203 20.59 2.56 0.83
CA GLN A 203 20.61 1.83 -0.43
C GLN A 203 21.35 2.63 -1.53
N THR A 204 22.04 1.93 -2.43
CA THR A 204 22.79 2.54 -3.55
C THR A 204 22.03 2.55 -4.87
N VAL A 205 20.92 1.82 -4.97
CA VAL A 205 20.04 1.75 -6.14
C VAL A 205 18.66 2.32 -5.82
N ASP A 206 18.00 2.93 -6.81
CA ASP A 206 16.67 3.53 -6.64
C ASP A 206 15.56 2.47 -6.70
N VAL A 207 15.52 1.65 -5.65
CA VAL A 207 14.50 0.63 -5.43
C VAL A 207 13.98 0.75 -4.00
N TRP A 208 12.81 0.17 -3.76
CA TRP A 208 12.26 0.10 -2.41
C TRP A 208 13.26 -0.57 -1.44
N PRO A 209 13.44 -0.06 -0.21
CA PRO A 209 14.28 -0.70 0.79
C PRO A 209 13.86 -2.15 1.01
N TYR A 210 14.81 -3.06 0.97
CA TYR A 210 14.56 -4.47 1.23
C TYR A 210 15.14 -4.88 2.58
N THR A 211 14.63 -6.00 3.09
CA THR A 211 15.12 -6.63 4.31
C THR A 211 16.57 -7.06 4.15
N MET A 212 17.46 -6.51 4.97
CA MET A 212 18.84 -6.97 5.01
C MET A 212 18.90 -8.36 5.62
N THR A 213 19.47 -9.32 4.89
CA THR A 213 19.64 -10.70 5.34
C THR A 213 21.09 -10.99 5.71
N ASP A 214 21.28 -11.92 6.64
CA ASP A 214 22.61 -12.42 6.98
C ASP A 214 23.03 -13.49 5.97
N SER A 215 23.79 -13.09 4.96
CA SER A 215 24.28 -13.97 3.91
C SER A 215 25.36 -14.96 4.37
N THR A 216 26.03 -14.71 5.50
CA THR A 216 27.26 -15.41 5.91
C THR A 216 27.17 -16.04 7.30
N GLY A 217 26.07 -15.87 8.03
CA GLY A 217 25.87 -16.42 9.37
C GLY A 217 26.65 -15.66 10.45
N GLU A 218 27.12 -14.45 10.16
CA GLU A 218 27.93 -13.62 11.06
C GLU A 218 27.08 -12.79 12.03
N SER A 219 25.76 -12.75 11.86
CA SER A 219 24.89 -11.84 12.60
C SER A 219 24.55 -12.26 14.04
N LYS A 220 25.05 -13.41 14.49
CA LYS A 220 24.76 -13.98 15.82
C LYS A 220 25.09 -13.03 16.97
N ASP A 221 26.13 -12.22 16.79
CA ASP A 221 26.62 -11.28 17.81
C ASP A 221 26.06 -9.86 17.61
N VAL A 222 25.13 -9.65 16.65
CA VAL A 222 24.50 -8.35 16.44
C VAL A 222 23.46 -8.10 17.53
N THR A 223 23.69 -7.08 18.35
CA THR A 223 22.85 -6.69 19.48
C THR A 223 22.26 -5.29 19.34
N ILE A 224 22.57 -4.58 18.25
CA ILE A 224 22.02 -3.26 17.96
C ILE A 224 21.08 -3.30 16.75
N PRO A 225 20.04 -2.46 16.70
CA PRO A 225 19.09 -2.45 15.61
C PRO A 225 19.70 -1.90 14.32
N ALA A 226 19.33 -2.50 13.19
CA ALA A 226 19.81 -2.14 11.87
C ALA A 226 18.65 -1.99 10.88
N PHE A 227 18.65 -0.86 10.17
CA PHE A 227 17.58 -0.49 9.24
C PHE A 227 18.14 -0.07 7.89
N MET A 228 17.40 -0.31 6.81
CA MET A 228 17.73 0.13 5.47
C MET A 228 16.84 1.30 5.04
N MET A 229 17.44 2.36 4.50
CA MET A 229 16.76 3.52 3.92
C MET A 229 16.95 3.55 2.40
N SER A 230 15.98 4.09 1.66
CA SER A 230 16.06 4.18 0.20
C SER A 230 17.18 5.12 -0.24
N SER A 231 17.67 4.93 -1.47
CA SER A 231 18.75 5.78 -2.01
C SER A 231 18.34 7.26 -2.06
N LYS A 232 17.12 7.53 -2.52
CA LYS A 232 16.56 8.88 -2.62
C LYS A 232 16.50 9.60 -1.27
N HIS A 233 15.92 8.96 -0.25
CA HIS A 233 15.82 9.58 1.08
C HIS A 233 17.18 9.65 1.76
N GLY A 234 18.02 8.62 1.61
CA GLY A 234 19.35 8.57 2.18
C GLY A 234 20.26 9.68 1.66
N LYS A 235 20.21 10.00 0.37
CA LYS A 235 20.97 11.12 -0.21
C LYS A 235 20.60 12.45 0.44
N GLY A 236 19.31 12.79 0.46
CA GLY A 236 18.84 14.03 1.08
C GLY A 236 19.13 14.08 2.59
N PHE A 237 19.07 12.93 3.27
CA PHE A 237 19.41 12.86 4.68
C PHE A 237 20.90 13.13 4.95
N VAL A 238 21.80 12.54 4.15
CA VAL A 238 23.24 12.78 4.28
C VAL A 238 23.61 14.23 3.93
N GLU A 239 22.99 14.80 2.89
CA GLU A 239 23.15 16.22 2.54
C GLU A 239 22.74 17.13 3.71
N TYR A 240 21.61 16.84 4.36
CA TYR A 240 21.15 17.56 5.55
C TYR A 240 22.14 17.44 6.73
N LEU A 241 22.69 16.24 6.98
CA LEU A 241 23.68 16.04 8.04
C LEU A 241 24.98 16.84 7.77
N HIS A 242 25.39 16.97 6.51
CA HIS A 242 26.56 17.76 6.14
C HIS A 242 26.33 19.28 6.33
N ASP A 243 25.16 19.78 5.91
CA ASP A 243 24.77 21.19 6.11
C ASP A 243 24.75 21.55 7.60
N LYS A 244 24.30 20.60 8.44
CA LYS A 244 24.25 20.73 9.90
C LYS A 244 25.51 20.28 10.63
N SER A 245 26.66 20.16 9.96
CA SER A 245 27.92 19.64 10.55
C SER A 245 28.40 20.33 11.84
N LYS A 246 27.93 21.54 12.17
CA LYS A 246 28.27 22.26 13.40
C LYS A 246 27.28 22.03 14.56
N GLU A 247 26.14 21.40 14.30
CA GLU A 247 25.05 21.19 15.25
C GLU A 247 24.72 19.69 15.34
N PRO A 248 24.51 19.14 16.54
CA PRO A 248 24.09 17.74 16.65
C PRO A 248 22.68 17.58 16.04
N VAL A 249 22.57 16.68 15.08
CA VAL A 249 21.27 16.27 14.51
C VAL A 249 20.77 15.07 15.29
N THR A 250 19.54 15.17 15.80
CA THR A 250 18.87 14.11 16.56
C THR A 250 17.79 13.45 15.69
N ALA A 251 17.66 12.13 15.81
CA ALA A 251 16.61 11.36 15.15
C ALA A 251 15.95 10.35 16.10
N ASP A 252 14.68 10.09 15.82
CA ASP A 252 13.91 9.00 16.40
C ASP A 252 13.75 7.90 15.33
N ILE A 253 13.92 6.65 15.74
CA ILE A 253 13.51 5.48 14.97
C ILE A 253 12.30 4.88 15.67
N VAL A 254 11.16 4.92 15.01
CA VAL A 254 9.89 4.41 15.51
C VAL A 254 9.60 3.07 14.86
N VAL A 255 9.61 2.02 15.66
CA VAL A 255 9.27 0.65 15.24
C VAL A 255 7.83 0.37 15.61
N ARG A 256 6.97 0.20 14.61
CA ARG A 256 5.56 -0.17 14.75
C ARG A 256 5.44 -1.67 14.48
N LYS A 257 5.27 -2.45 15.55
CA LYS A 257 5.05 -3.91 15.46
C LYS A 257 3.63 -4.18 14.97
N ASP A 258 3.47 -5.31 14.31
CA ASP A 258 2.17 -5.81 13.84
C ASP A 258 1.40 -4.77 12.98
N ALA A 259 2.14 -3.87 12.31
CA ALA A 259 1.61 -2.74 11.57
C ALA A 259 0.92 -3.13 10.26
N ARG A 260 0.84 -4.43 9.96
CA ARG A 260 0.13 -4.95 8.79
C ARG A 260 -1.08 -5.77 9.22
N GLU A 261 -2.23 -5.42 8.68
CA GLU A 261 -3.47 -6.16 8.85
C GLU A 261 -3.83 -6.93 7.57
N CYS A 262 -4.43 -8.11 7.75
CA CYS A 262 -5.00 -8.86 6.64
C CYS A 262 -6.33 -8.21 6.25
N VAL A 263 -6.41 -7.60 5.07
CA VAL A 263 -7.64 -6.89 4.61
C VAL A 263 -8.88 -7.77 4.45
N ILE A 264 -8.72 -9.10 4.44
CA ILE A 264 -9.83 -10.05 4.33
C ILE A 264 -10.55 -10.19 5.68
N CYS A 265 -9.81 -10.35 6.78
CA CYS A 265 -10.36 -10.55 8.12
C CYS A 265 -10.21 -9.34 9.05
N GLN A 266 -9.46 -8.32 8.64
CA GLN A 266 -9.13 -7.11 9.40
C GLN A 266 -8.43 -7.41 10.73
N VAL A 267 -7.61 -8.47 10.74
CA VAL A 267 -6.80 -8.86 11.91
C VAL A 267 -5.32 -8.66 11.58
N GLU A 268 -4.57 -8.24 12.60
CA GLU A 268 -3.11 -8.09 12.55
C GLU A 268 -2.40 -9.38 12.09
N MET A 269 -1.34 -9.20 11.30
CA MET A 269 -0.43 -10.27 10.91
C MET A 269 0.81 -10.20 11.80
N SER A 270 0.81 -10.97 12.89
CA SER A 270 1.92 -10.97 13.85
C SER A 270 3.05 -11.91 13.46
N ILE A 271 4.24 -11.66 14.03
CA ILE A 271 5.42 -12.52 13.84
C ILE A 271 5.08 -13.98 14.18
N GLY A 272 5.48 -14.90 13.31
CA GLY A 272 5.24 -16.34 13.43
C GLY A 272 3.92 -16.83 12.82
N MET A 273 2.99 -15.93 12.50
CA MET A 273 1.75 -16.32 11.81
C MET A 273 2.03 -16.78 10.39
N LYS A 274 1.26 -17.77 9.90
CA LYS A 274 1.40 -18.25 8.53
C LYS A 274 0.72 -17.28 7.56
N VAL A 275 1.53 -16.69 6.69
CA VAL A 275 1.10 -15.69 5.69
C VAL A 275 1.49 -16.13 4.29
N THR A 276 0.73 -15.66 3.30
CA THR A 276 0.97 -15.90 1.88
C THR A 276 1.05 -14.57 1.14
N ARG A 277 1.99 -14.49 0.19
CA ARG A 277 2.15 -13.36 -0.73
C ARG A 277 1.54 -13.71 -2.07
N MET A 278 0.73 -12.81 -2.60
CA MET A 278 0.37 -12.84 -4.03
C MET A 278 1.59 -12.46 -4.89
N PRO A 279 1.63 -12.76 -6.20
CA PRO A 279 2.74 -12.38 -7.07
C PRO A 279 2.96 -10.87 -7.13
N CYS A 280 1.89 -10.09 -6.91
CA CYS A 280 1.91 -8.64 -6.75
C CYS A 280 2.45 -8.16 -5.38
N GLN A 281 3.04 -9.04 -4.56
CA GLN A 281 3.63 -8.80 -3.23
C GLN A 281 2.65 -8.44 -2.09
N HIS A 282 1.36 -8.34 -2.36
CA HIS A 282 0.36 -8.15 -1.30
C HIS A 282 0.27 -9.39 -0.40
N MET A 283 0.18 -9.14 0.92
CA MET A 283 0.23 -10.16 1.97
C MET A 283 -1.11 -10.35 2.66
N PHE A 284 -1.40 -11.60 3.02
CA PHE A 284 -2.63 -12.01 3.71
C PHE A 284 -2.32 -13.18 4.65
N HIS A 285 -3.16 -13.44 5.66
CA HIS A 285 -3.14 -14.73 6.34
C HIS A 285 -3.39 -15.85 5.32
N THR A 286 -2.62 -16.92 5.39
CA THR A 286 -2.73 -18.04 4.43
C THR A 286 -4.14 -18.61 4.37
N ALA A 287 -4.80 -18.78 5.52
CA ALA A 287 -6.16 -19.30 5.58
C ALA A 287 -7.16 -18.39 4.87
N CYS A 288 -7.13 -17.08 5.17
CA CYS A 288 -8.02 -16.10 4.55
C CYS A 288 -7.84 -16.02 3.03
N LEU A 289 -6.59 -16.01 2.56
CA LEU A 289 -6.32 -15.97 1.12
C LEU A 289 -6.75 -17.27 0.44
N HIS A 290 -6.55 -18.42 1.07
CA HIS A 290 -6.98 -19.69 0.51
C HIS A 290 -8.50 -19.72 0.31
N GLU A 291 -9.29 -19.34 1.32
CA GLU A 291 -10.75 -19.26 1.20
C GLU A 291 -11.19 -18.29 0.10
N TRP A 292 -10.52 -17.13 0.01
CA TRP A 292 -10.76 -16.17 -1.06
C TRP A 292 -10.49 -16.76 -2.45
N LEU A 293 -9.39 -17.51 -2.60
CA LEU A 293 -8.95 -18.09 -3.86
C LEU A 293 -9.82 -19.28 -4.34
N GLN A 294 -10.61 -19.86 -3.45
CA GLN A 294 -11.63 -20.84 -3.81
C GLN A 294 -12.84 -20.22 -4.53
N ILE A 295 -13.06 -18.91 -4.38
CA ILE A 295 -14.18 -18.20 -5.01
C ILE A 295 -13.73 -17.47 -6.28
N GLY A 296 -12.52 -16.92 -6.29
CA GLY A 296 -11.96 -16.20 -7.44
C GLY A 296 -10.44 -16.31 -7.52
N ASN A 297 -9.85 -15.95 -8.64
CA ASN A 297 -8.41 -16.12 -8.88
C ASN A 297 -7.62 -14.80 -8.75
N SER A 298 -8.14 -13.78 -8.06
CA SER A 298 -7.54 -12.44 -8.06
C SER A 298 -7.17 -11.94 -6.66
N CYS A 299 -6.09 -11.15 -6.57
CA CYS A 299 -5.67 -10.46 -5.35
C CYS A 299 -6.78 -9.54 -4.78
N PRO A 300 -7.12 -9.63 -3.48
CA PRO A 300 -8.14 -8.76 -2.84
C PRO A 300 -7.83 -7.26 -2.91
N ILE A 301 -6.55 -6.87 -3.01
CA ILE A 301 -6.14 -5.46 -3.00
C ILE A 301 -6.10 -4.88 -4.42
N CYS A 302 -5.36 -5.52 -5.33
CA CYS A 302 -5.08 -4.96 -6.66
C CYS A 302 -5.69 -5.74 -7.82
N ARG A 303 -6.43 -6.81 -7.55
CA ARG A 303 -7.10 -7.67 -8.55
C ARG A 303 -6.17 -8.35 -9.56
N VAL A 304 -4.86 -8.36 -9.34
CA VAL A 304 -3.92 -9.18 -10.13
C VAL A 304 -4.33 -10.64 -10.04
N GLU A 305 -4.53 -11.28 -11.19
CA GLU A 305 -5.00 -12.65 -11.31
C GLU A 305 -3.86 -13.67 -11.29
N ILE A 306 -4.16 -14.86 -10.78
CA ILE A 306 -3.36 -16.07 -10.91
C ILE A 306 -4.11 -17.10 -11.79
N PRO A 307 -3.44 -18.15 -12.30
CA PRO A 307 -4.11 -19.14 -13.15
C PRO A 307 -5.38 -19.71 -12.51
N ALA A 308 -6.47 -19.73 -13.29
CA ALA A 308 -7.77 -20.25 -12.85
C ALA A 308 -7.89 -21.76 -13.10
N LYS A 309 -8.76 -22.43 -12.33
CA LYS A 309 -9.10 -23.84 -12.54
C LYS A 309 -9.74 -24.03 -13.92
N ARG A 310 -9.27 -25.01 -14.70
CA ARG A 310 -9.83 -25.30 -16.02
C ARG A 310 -11.26 -25.84 -15.87
N SER A 311 -12.24 -25.21 -16.53
CA SER A 311 -13.61 -25.72 -16.59
C SER A 311 -13.65 -27.02 -17.40
N ALA A 312 -14.27 -28.07 -16.87
CA ALA A 312 -14.41 -29.38 -17.51
C ALA A 312 -15.36 -29.41 -18.73
N HIS A 313 -15.74 -28.24 -19.27
CA HIS A 313 -16.77 -28.09 -20.31
C HIS A 313 -16.28 -27.50 -21.63
N ASN A 314 -14.97 -27.42 -21.88
CA ASN A 314 -14.48 -27.07 -23.21
C ASN A 314 -13.23 -27.86 -23.60
N SER A 315 -13.42 -29.15 -23.84
CA SER A 315 -12.43 -30.02 -24.48
C SER A 315 -12.53 -29.95 -26.01
N SER A 316 -12.60 -28.75 -26.61
CA SER A 316 -12.41 -28.55 -28.07
C SER A 316 -12.53 -27.08 -28.48
N ALA A 317 -11.65 -26.22 -27.97
CA ALA A 317 -11.32 -24.98 -28.67
C ALA A 317 -9.96 -24.51 -28.16
N THR A 318 -8.92 -24.79 -28.94
CA THR A 318 -7.63 -24.12 -28.83
C THR A 318 -7.85 -22.63 -28.99
N SER A 319 -8.08 -21.91 -27.89
CA SER A 319 -8.12 -20.45 -27.88
C SER A 319 -6.69 -19.96 -28.07
N GLN A 320 -6.33 -19.70 -29.33
CA GLN A 320 -5.09 -19.07 -29.76
C GLN A 320 -4.91 -17.63 -29.21
N ASN A 321 -5.75 -17.18 -28.29
CA ASN A 321 -5.67 -15.86 -27.66
C ASN A 321 -4.90 -15.83 -26.33
N ALA A 322 -4.51 -16.98 -25.76
CA ALA A 322 -3.62 -16.99 -24.59
C ALA A 322 -2.20 -16.51 -24.95
N GLN A 323 -1.72 -16.81 -26.16
CA GLN A 323 -0.40 -16.39 -26.64
C GLN A 323 -0.25 -14.88 -26.93
N GLN A 324 -1.34 -14.10 -26.97
CA GLN A 324 -1.26 -12.64 -27.14
C GLN A 324 -1.22 -11.86 -25.81
N ARG A 325 -1.55 -12.49 -24.68
CA ARG A 325 -1.32 -11.91 -23.36
C ARG A 325 -0.05 -12.54 -22.81
N GLY A 326 1.09 -12.02 -23.26
CA GLY A 326 2.44 -12.53 -22.99
C GLY A 326 2.51 -13.33 -21.71
N ASP A 327 2.63 -14.66 -21.86
CA ASP A 327 2.89 -15.58 -20.77
C ASP A 327 4.18 -15.10 -20.09
N PHE A 328 3.98 -14.33 -19.04
CA PHE A 328 5.02 -13.99 -18.09
C PHE A 328 5.35 -15.32 -17.42
N SER A 329 6.44 -15.95 -17.86
CA SER A 329 6.97 -17.16 -17.22
C SER A 329 7.42 -16.79 -15.82
N TRP A 330 6.50 -16.93 -14.86
CA TRP A 330 6.71 -16.59 -13.45
C TRP A 330 7.87 -17.37 -12.80
N GLY A 331 8.35 -18.45 -13.43
CA GLY A 331 9.52 -19.20 -12.99
C GLY A 331 10.85 -18.45 -13.11
N GLU A 332 10.95 -17.43 -13.97
CA GLU A 332 12.20 -16.70 -14.20
C GLU A 332 12.47 -15.59 -13.17
N TRP A 333 11.48 -15.16 -12.38
CA TRP A 333 11.68 -14.11 -11.36
C TRP A 333 11.98 -14.64 -9.96
N PHE A 334 11.68 -15.92 -9.70
CA PHE A 334 11.93 -16.59 -8.41
C PHE A 334 13.19 -17.49 -8.40
N SER A 335 14.00 -17.46 -9.47
CA SER A 335 15.32 -18.08 -9.55
C SER A 335 16.42 -17.06 -9.23
#